data_AF-A0AAD5I6U2-F1
#
_entry.id   AF-A0AAD5I6U2-F1
#
_cell.length_a   1.000
_cell.length_b   1.000
_cell.length_c   1.000
_cell.angle_alpha   90.00
_cell.angle_beta   90.00
_cell.angle_gamma   90.00
#
_symmetry.space_group_name_H-M   'P 1'
#
loop_
_entity.id
_entity.type
_entity.pdbx_description
1 polymer ?
#
loop_
_entity_poly.entity_id
_entity_poly.type
_entity_poly.pdbx_seq_one_letter_code
_entity_poly.pdbx_strand_id
1 'polypeptide(L)'
;MFFKLVVFLISLLISTSFGAGDENLSFVYNGFRSAGNNLSLDGLAKFTSNGLLHLTNYTQQQTGHAFYTNPVTVKNSSTNGTVFSFSTTFIFGILSQIPTLAGHCIAFVISPTRGIPGVITNKRHPGCSA
;
A
#
# COMPACT_ATOMS: atom_id res chain seq x y z
N MET A 1 17.83 38.35 7.11
CA MET A 1 17.03 37.77 8.21
C MET A 1 15.83 36.95 7.70
N PHE A 2 15.06 37.47 6.74
CA PHE A 2 13.87 36.80 6.16
C PHE A 2 14.11 35.41 5.56
N PHE A 3 15.20 35.18 4.81
CA PHE A 3 15.49 33.87 4.22
C PHE A 3 15.63 32.75 5.25
N LYS A 4 16.22 33.04 6.42
CA LYS A 4 16.36 32.06 7.52
C LYS A 4 15.00 31.73 8.15
N LEU A 5 14.10 32.71 8.26
CA LEU A 5 12.73 32.51 8.75
C LEU A 5 11.93 31.63 7.78
N VAL A 6 12.07 31.85 6.48
CA VAL A 6 11.41 31.04 5.43
C VAL A 6 11.90 29.60 5.48
N VAL A 7 13.22 29.37 5.56
CA VAL A 7 13.78 28.01 5.67
C VAL A 7 13.32 27.33 6.97
N PHE A 8 13.25 28.05 8.09
CA PHE A 8 12.75 27.53 9.36
C PHE A 8 11.26 27.15 9.31
N LEU A 9 10.41 28.00 8.70
CA LEU A 9 9.00 27.72 8.50
C LEU A 9 8.78 26.51 7.59
N ILE A 10 9.56 26.38 6.51
CA ILE A 10 9.51 25.22 5.61
C ILE A 10 9.93 23.95 6.38
N SER A 11 11.00 24.01 7.18
CA SER A 11 11.42 22.88 8.02
C SER A 11 10.35 22.46 9.02
N LEU A 12 9.67 23.42 9.66
CA LEU A 12 8.61 23.15 10.62
C LEU A 12 7.38 22.50 9.96
N LEU A 13 7.00 22.97 8.76
CA LEU A 13 5.92 22.39 7.94
C LEU A 13 6.22 20.94 7.54
N ILE A 14 7.48 20.63 7.20
CA ILE A 14 7.90 19.25 6.88
C ILE A 14 7.83 18.37 8.14
N SER A 15 8.23 18.87 9.31
CA SER A 15 8.16 18.11 10.58
C SER A 15 6.73 17.84 11.04
N THR A 16 5.75 18.69 10.71
CA THR A 16 4.34 18.47 11.06
C THR A 16 3.60 17.46 10.17
N SER A 17 4.24 16.98 9.09
CA SER A 17 3.61 16.04 8.15
C SER A 17 3.69 14.57 8.55
N PHE A 18 4.31 14.25 9.70
CA PHE A 18 4.17 12.95 10.34
C PHE A 18 2.77 12.89 10.98
N GLY A 19 1.81 12.37 10.23
CA GLY A 19 0.43 12.23 10.66
C GLY A 19 0.35 11.59 12.03
N ALA A 20 -0.39 12.23 12.93
CA ALA A 20 -0.83 11.60 14.17
C ALA A 20 -1.57 10.32 13.78
N GLY A 21 -1.05 9.17 14.21
CA GLY A 21 -1.73 7.89 13.99
C GLY A 21 -3.07 7.94 14.71
N ASP A 22 -4.16 7.86 13.95
CA ASP A 22 -5.48 7.65 14.52
C ASP A 22 -5.49 6.26 15.17
N GLU A 23 -5.70 6.23 16.49
CA GLU A 23 -5.76 5.00 17.28
C GLU A 23 -6.94 4.10 16.83
N ASN A 24 -7.88 4.64 16.05
CA ASN A 24 -9.01 3.93 15.45
C ASN A 24 -9.06 4.04 13.91
N LEU A 25 -7.91 3.96 13.24
CA LEU A 25 -7.90 3.88 11.78
C LEU A 25 -8.69 2.65 11.29
N SER A 26 -9.81 2.90 10.64
CA SER A 26 -10.61 1.89 9.96
C SER A 26 -11.05 2.39 8.59
N PHE A 27 -11.02 1.50 7.60
CA PHE A 27 -11.48 1.80 6.25
C PHE A 27 -12.09 0.56 5.61
N VAL A 28 -13.09 0.76 4.77
CA VAL A 28 -13.78 -0.29 4.02
C VAL A 28 -13.95 0.15 2.58
N TYR A 29 -13.58 -0.72 1.64
CA TYR A 29 -13.77 -0.51 0.20
C TYR A 29 -14.71 -1.58 -0.36
N ASN A 30 -16.01 -1.30 -0.35
CA ASN A 30 -17.02 -2.12 -1.03
C ASN A 30 -17.06 -1.80 -2.53
N GLY A 31 -15.90 -1.94 -3.17
CA GLY A 31 -15.60 -1.38 -4.48
C GLY A 31 -14.68 -0.16 -4.41
N PHE A 32 -14.04 0.13 -5.54
CA PHE A 32 -12.92 1.08 -5.61
C PHE A 32 -13.22 2.34 -6.43
N ARG A 33 -14.48 2.56 -6.85
CA ARG A 33 -14.86 3.78 -7.58
C ARG A 33 -14.60 5.06 -6.79
N SER A 34 -14.83 4.99 -5.48
CA SER A 34 -14.60 6.08 -4.53
C SER A 34 -13.26 5.97 -3.81
N ALA A 35 -12.40 5.00 -4.18
CA ALA A 35 -11.09 4.86 -3.54
C ALA A 35 -10.15 6.03 -3.85
N GLY A 36 -10.43 6.78 -4.93
CA GLY A 36 -9.90 8.12 -5.22
C GLY A 36 -8.41 8.25 -4.89
N ASN A 37 -8.10 9.24 -4.04
CA ASN A 37 -6.75 9.56 -3.58
C ASN A 37 -6.35 8.80 -2.30
N ASN A 38 -7.19 7.89 -1.81
CA ASN A 38 -6.92 7.12 -0.58
C ASN A 38 -6.02 5.91 -0.85
N LEU A 39 -5.83 5.54 -2.12
CA LEU A 39 -4.91 4.50 -2.56
C LEU A 39 -3.91 5.06 -3.57
N SER A 40 -2.64 4.79 -3.34
CA SER A 40 -1.56 4.98 -4.30
C SER A 40 -1.37 3.68 -5.06
N LEU A 41 -1.45 3.73 -6.39
CA LEU A 41 -1.24 2.59 -7.26
C LEU A 41 0.18 2.60 -7.84
N ASP A 42 0.77 1.41 -7.99
CA ASP A 42 2.10 1.21 -8.57
C ASP A 42 2.10 -0.04 -9.46
N GLY A 43 3.04 -0.10 -10.40
CA GLY A 43 3.13 -1.17 -11.41
C GLY A 43 1.91 -1.21 -12.31
N LEU A 44 1.33 -2.40 -12.51
CA LEU A 44 0.14 -2.61 -13.34
C LEU A 44 -1.20 -2.32 -12.65
N ALA A 45 -1.18 -1.95 -11.37
CA ALA A 45 -2.40 -1.79 -10.60
C ALA A 45 -3.26 -0.64 -11.15
N LYS A 46 -4.55 -0.90 -11.37
CA LYS A 46 -5.51 0.10 -11.83
C LYS A 46 -6.91 -0.11 -11.30
N PHE A 47 -7.69 0.96 -11.27
CA PHE A 47 -9.14 0.87 -11.10
C PHE A 47 -9.82 0.55 -12.43
N THR A 48 -10.73 -0.43 -12.43
CA THR A 48 -11.56 -0.72 -13.59
C THR A 48 -12.77 0.22 -13.63
N SER A 49 -13.33 0.44 -14.82
CA SER A 49 -14.58 1.20 -14.99
C SER A 49 -15.75 0.61 -14.18
N ASN A 50 -15.71 -0.70 -13.92
CA ASN A 50 -16.70 -1.39 -13.12
C ASN A 50 -16.51 -1.21 -11.61
N GLY A 51 -15.39 -0.63 -11.16
CA GLY A 51 -15.12 -0.34 -9.76
C GLY A 51 -14.29 -1.38 -9.02
N LEU A 52 -13.51 -2.20 -9.75
CA LEU A 52 -12.62 -3.18 -9.16
C LEU A 52 -11.19 -2.64 -9.09
N LEU A 53 -10.43 -3.06 -8.08
CA LEU A 53 -8.97 -2.91 -8.07
C LEU A 53 -8.37 -4.13 -8.79
N HIS A 54 -7.72 -3.88 -9.92
CA HIS A 54 -7.06 -4.92 -10.71
C HIS A 54 -5.55 -4.76 -10.55
N LEU A 55 -4.92 -5.67 -9.80
CA LEU A 55 -3.50 -5.58 -9.44
C LEU A 55 -2.56 -5.94 -10.60
N THR A 56 -2.88 -7.00 -11.34
CA THR A 56 -2.06 -7.52 -12.45
C THR A 56 -2.95 -7.86 -13.63
N ASN A 57 -2.38 -8.02 -14.82
CA ASN A 57 -3.07 -8.53 -16.00
C ASN A 57 -2.31 -9.76 -16.53
N TYR A 58 -2.64 -10.22 -17.74
CA TYR A 58 -1.97 -11.36 -18.36
C TYR A 58 -0.55 -11.08 -18.88
N THR A 59 -0.02 -9.87 -18.70
CA THR A 59 1.36 -9.55 -19.04
C THR A 59 2.29 -10.35 -18.14
N GLN A 60 3.16 -11.16 -18.75
CA GLN A 60 4.06 -12.06 -18.04
C GLN A 60 5.04 -11.29 -17.15
N GLN A 61 5.29 -11.83 -15.95
CA GLN A 61 6.33 -11.36 -15.02
C GLN A 61 6.22 -9.86 -14.68
N GLN A 62 5.00 -9.36 -14.47
CA GLN A 62 4.77 -8.00 -14.00
C GLN A 62 4.02 -8.01 -12.67
N THR A 63 4.22 -6.97 -11.88
CA THR A 63 3.58 -6.80 -10.58
C THR A 63 2.77 -5.51 -10.55
N GLY A 64 1.81 -5.44 -9.64
CA GLY A 64 1.12 -4.21 -9.33
C GLY A 64 0.75 -4.19 -7.86
N HIS A 65 0.80 -2.99 -7.29
CA HIS A 65 0.62 -2.76 -5.87
C HIS A 65 -0.38 -1.63 -5.65
N ALA A 66 -1.12 -1.72 -4.55
CA ALA A 66 -1.97 -0.64 -4.08
C ALA A 66 -1.67 -0.42 -2.60
N PHE A 67 -1.25 0.79 -2.26
CA PHE A 67 -0.94 1.20 -0.89
C PHE A 67 -1.94 2.23 -0.41
N TYR A 68 -2.38 2.13 0.84
CA TYR A 68 -3.10 3.23 1.49
C TYR A 68 -2.20 4.47 1.54
N THR A 69 -2.73 5.63 1.13
CA THR A 69 -1.91 6.84 1.01
C THR A 69 -1.48 7.38 2.36
N ASN A 70 -2.30 7.29 3.41
CA ASN A 70 -1.88 7.82 4.71
C ASN A 70 -1.02 6.78 5.47
N PRO A 71 0.12 7.18 6.07
CA PRO A 71 0.90 6.29 6.91
C PRO A 71 0.05 5.73 8.06
N VAL A 72 0.29 4.46 8.41
CA VAL A 72 -0.39 3.78 9.51
C VAL A 72 0.59 3.58 10.66
N THR A 73 0.21 4.04 11.85
CA THR A 73 1.00 3.83 13.06
C THR A 73 0.72 2.44 13.62
N VAL A 74 1.69 1.53 13.52
CA VAL A 74 1.59 0.16 14.07
C VAL A 74 2.08 0.09 15.51
N LYS A 75 3.00 0.99 15.90
CA LYS A 75 3.54 1.08 17.25
C LYS A 75 3.76 2.54 17.62
N ASN A 76 3.41 2.93 18.84
CA ASN A 76 3.71 4.26 19.36
C ASN A 76 5.23 4.46 19.46
N SER A 77 5.72 5.64 19.09
CA SER A 77 7.15 5.97 19.01
C SER A 77 7.85 6.11 20.36
N SER A 78 7.14 6.01 21.49
CA SER A 78 7.76 6.04 22.82
C SER A 78 8.59 4.77 23.10
N THR A 79 9.57 4.87 24.01
CA THR A 79 10.54 3.79 24.32
C THR A 79 9.86 2.47 24.74
N ASN A 80 8.66 2.56 25.33
CA ASN A 80 7.80 1.43 25.71
C ASN A 80 6.43 1.51 25.01
N GLY A 81 6.39 2.06 23.79
CA GLY A 81 5.15 2.35 23.09
C GLY A 81 4.32 1.12 22.79
N THR A 82 3.01 1.25 23.00
CA THR A 82 2.01 0.22 22.71
C THR A 82 2.03 -0.15 21.23
N VAL A 83 1.94 -1.45 20.94
CA VAL A 83 1.75 -1.98 19.58
C VAL A 83 0.24 -2.12 19.36
N PHE A 84 -0.25 -1.61 18.24
CA PHE A 84 -1.65 -1.69 17.87
C PHE A 84 -1.92 -3.02 17.16
N SER A 85 -3.03 -3.66 17.51
CA SER A 85 -3.54 -4.83 16.81
C SER A 85 -4.32 -4.40 15.57
N PHE A 86 -4.30 -5.23 14.52
CA PHE A 86 -5.06 -4.98 13.31
C PHE A 86 -5.74 -6.25 12.83
N SER A 87 -6.82 -6.08 12.07
CA SER A 87 -7.48 -7.14 11.32
C SER A 87 -7.77 -6.63 9.92
N THR A 88 -7.64 -7.49 8.92
CA THR A 88 -7.97 -7.17 7.54
C THR A 88 -8.71 -8.33 6.91
N THR A 89 -9.69 -8.00 6.07
CA THR A 89 -10.45 -8.96 5.28
C THR A 89 -10.57 -8.42 3.89
N PHE A 90 -10.28 -9.26 2.89
CA PHE A 90 -10.39 -8.88 1.48
C PHE A 90 -10.97 -10.04 0.68
N ILE A 91 -11.71 -9.69 -0.37
CA ILE A 91 -12.25 -10.63 -1.35
C ILE A 91 -11.50 -10.38 -2.66
N PHE A 92 -11.00 -11.45 -3.27
CA PHE A 92 -10.24 -11.38 -4.50
C PHE A 92 -10.60 -12.52 -5.45
N GLY A 93 -10.34 -12.30 -6.74
CA GLY A 93 -10.47 -13.33 -7.78
C GLY A 93 -9.17 -13.42 -8.56
N ILE A 94 -8.71 -14.65 -8.82
CA ILE A 94 -7.54 -14.93 -9.67
C ILE A 94 -8.04 -15.64 -10.91
N LEU A 95 -7.78 -15.06 -12.08
CA LEU A 95 -8.12 -15.64 -13.37
C LEU A 95 -6.83 -15.94 -14.13
N SER A 96 -6.57 -17.21 -14.40
CA SER A 96 -5.43 -17.62 -15.22
C SER A 96 -5.81 -17.64 -16.70
N GLN A 97 -4.93 -17.14 -17.56
CA GLN A 97 -5.06 -17.29 -19.02
C GLN A 97 -4.81 -18.74 -19.46
N ILE A 98 -3.95 -19.46 -18.74
CA ILE A 98 -3.58 -20.84 -19.02
C ILE A 98 -3.90 -21.67 -17.77
N PRO A 99 -4.99 -22.46 -17.75
CA PRO A 99 -5.44 -23.18 -16.56
C PRO A 99 -4.39 -24.11 -15.94
N THR A 100 -3.44 -24.60 -16.75
CA THR A 100 -2.39 -25.53 -16.34
C THR A 100 -1.12 -24.86 -15.83
N LEU A 101 -0.98 -23.55 -15.97
CA LEU A 101 0.19 -22.81 -15.52
C LEU A 101 -0.09 -22.17 -14.15
N ALA A 102 0.66 -22.59 -13.14
CA ALA A 102 0.60 -21.99 -11.81
C ALA A 102 1.10 -20.53 -11.88
N GLY A 103 0.24 -19.59 -11.49
CA GLY A 103 0.55 -18.16 -11.44
C GLY A 103 1.31 -17.75 -10.17
N HIS A 104 1.64 -16.47 -10.08
CA HIS A 104 2.09 -15.84 -8.83
C HIS A 104 0.93 -15.63 -7.85
N CYS A 105 1.23 -15.19 -6.64
CA CYS A 105 0.30 -15.07 -5.53
C CYS A 105 0.01 -13.59 -5.19
N ILE A 106 -1.05 -13.37 -4.42
CA ILE A 106 -1.43 -12.08 -3.83
C ILE A 106 -0.95 -12.01 -2.39
N ALA A 107 -0.40 -10.86 -1.98
CA ALA A 107 0.05 -10.63 -0.61
C ALA A 107 -0.55 -9.34 -0.04
N PHE A 108 -0.91 -9.39 1.24
CA PHE A 108 -1.14 -8.20 2.06
C PHE A 108 0.17 -7.83 2.75
N VAL A 109 0.56 -6.56 2.69
CA VAL A 109 1.84 -6.09 3.22
C VAL A 109 1.68 -4.83 4.08
N ILE A 110 2.46 -4.77 5.16
CA ILE A 110 2.70 -3.55 5.94
C ILE A 110 4.19 -3.21 5.72
N SER A 111 4.46 -2.02 5.20
CA SER A 111 5.81 -1.58 4.82
C SER A 111 6.10 -0.17 5.34
N PRO A 112 7.35 0.14 5.74
CA PRO A 112 7.75 1.50 6.11
C PRO A 112 7.64 2.52 4.98
N THR A 113 7.63 2.08 3.72
CA THR A 113 7.56 2.97 2.55
C THR A 113 6.57 2.45 1.51
N ARG A 114 6.02 3.36 0.70
CA ARG A 114 5.17 3.03 -0.45
C ARG A 114 6.09 2.60 -1.59
N GLY A 115 6.09 1.31 -1.89
CA GLY A 115 6.98 0.70 -2.86
C GLY A 115 7.77 -0.45 -2.25
N ILE A 116 8.07 -1.44 -3.08
CA ILE A 116 8.91 -2.57 -2.70
C ILE A 116 10.19 -2.49 -3.54
N PRO A 117 11.18 -1.65 -3.15
CA PRO A 117 12.44 -1.59 -3.86
C PRO A 117 13.11 -2.97 -3.84
N GLY A 118 13.46 -3.48 -5.03
CA GLY A 118 14.07 -4.80 -5.18
C GLY A 118 13.11 -5.95 -5.51
N VAL A 119 11.85 -5.68 -5.88
CA VAL A 119 11.01 -6.71 -6.54
C VAL A 119 11.61 -7.04 -7.90
N ILE A 120 12.37 -8.14 -7.93
CA ILE A 120 12.87 -8.74 -9.15
C ILE A 120 11.76 -9.64 -9.68
N THR A 121 11.27 -9.36 -10.88
CA THR A 121 10.17 -10.09 -11.54
C THR A 121 10.49 -11.56 -11.87
N ASN A 122 11.66 -12.05 -11.47
CA ASN A 122 12.19 -13.40 -11.73
C ASN A 122 12.51 -14.21 -10.45
N LYS A 123 12.03 -13.79 -9.28
CA LYS A 123 12.16 -14.58 -8.04
C LYS A 123 10.81 -14.66 -7.34
N ARG A 124 10.46 -15.85 -6.84
CA ARG A 124 9.31 -16.04 -5.93
C ARG A 124 9.40 -15.01 -4.80
N HIS A 125 8.31 -14.29 -4.57
CA HIS A 125 8.21 -13.41 -3.43
C HIS A 125 8.27 -14.27 -2.14
N PRO A 126 9.18 -13.99 -1.19
CA PRO A 126 9.19 -14.66 0.09
C PRO A 126 7.92 -14.25 0.85
N GLY A 127 6.99 -15.19 1.01
CA GLY A 127 5.65 -14.95 1.57
C GLY A 127 4.51 -15.56 0.75
N CYS A 128 4.79 -16.01 -0.47
CA CYS A 128 3.83 -16.71 -1.31
C CYS A 128 3.95 -18.23 -1.13
N SER A 129 3.16 -18.79 -0.21
CA SER A 129 2.84 -20.23 -0.24
C SER A 129 1.69 -20.45 -1.22
N ALA A 130 1.84 -21.47 -2.08
CA ALA A 130 0.74 -21.98 -2.89
C ALA A 130 -0.25 -22.76 -2.01
#